data_AF-A0A376J1Z4-F1
#
_entry.id   AF-A0A376J1Z4-F1
#
_cell.length_a   1.000
_cell.length_b   1.000
_cell.length_c   1.000
_cell.angle_alpha   90.00
_cell.angle_beta   90.00
_cell.angle_gamma   90.00
#
_symmetry.space_group_name_H-M   'P 1'
#
loop_
_entity.id
_entity.type
_entity.pdbx_description
1 polymer ?
#
loop_
_entity_poly.entity_id
_entity_poly.type
_entity_poly.pdbx_seq_one_letter_code
_entity_poly.pdbx_strand_id
1 'polypeptide(L)'
;MTVNRVLNQLGTLLAGKSLSVTADSLRGDGSLLSRGDLSLILQQDFTSLRAITVNGRALISTAGLLANHSLLQAGDLEVRAANVNNTATGEMRGGRTTVVARDTLTQRGLIDGSQTHIEAGMLDNVGTGRIYGDHLAIKGGAVNNREEGDRAAVIAARQRLDIGASVINNREQALIFSAGGGSDALNIGGTLDANDQATGRASLMLNDSATIESLGGLTLDTRRLLNRNLHFSTLLAQVGGPTTYLYIQPQGDPNRHNADEYRWENWSRAGRYIHKETGAEVRAWTQFEVTQTEFATQITESAPSMIRAGSNMTLRGDELVNDKSQIIAGGILQGDLDRLNNVAAFGEHITRQSGTSQYTYNKWRGGFRRYHQRNWDAKIAYNPADIVETVVLDVSRVVQNASGGGSGYNVGDRQTAQVGGTVGGSVGGSASANGGAGQKQITEVQVKVNGVSAPGTATGGQVSGGNGPVLIKEQAVAKRSGQSPGR
;
A
#
# COMPACT_ATOMS: atom_id res chain seq x y z
N MET A 1 -38.46 -31.90 15.75
CA MET A 1 -38.67 -32.82 14.62
C MET A 1 -37.38 -32.79 13.80
N THR A 2 -36.69 -33.92 13.66
CA THR A 2 -35.58 -34.02 12.69
C THR A 2 -36.23 -34.21 11.33
N VAL A 3 -36.31 -33.15 10.54
CA VAL A 3 -36.90 -33.21 9.20
C VAL A 3 -35.76 -33.50 8.23
N ASN A 4 -35.84 -34.55 7.41
CA ASN A 4 -34.78 -34.83 6.44
C ASN A 4 -34.56 -33.64 5.48
N ARG A 5 -35.62 -32.92 5.11
CA ARG A 5 -35.50 -31.78 4.20
C ARG A 5 -36.63 -30.79 4.38
N VAL A 6 -36.30 -29.50 4.46
CA VAL A 6 -37.27 -28.41 4.45
C VAL A 6 -37.23 -27.71 3.09
N LEU A 7 -38.39 -27.56 2.47
CA LEU A 7 -38.58 -26.84 1.21
C LEU A 7 -39.27 -25.50 1.51
N ASN A 8 -38.56 -24.39 1.31
CA ASN A 8 -39.11 -23.04 1.44
C ASN A 8 -38.95 -22.26 0.12
N GLN A 9 -39.20 -22.92 -1.00
CA GLN A 9 -38.99 -22.32 -2.32
C GLN A 9 -39.97 -21.17 -2.57
N LEU A 10 -39.43 -19.94 -2.71
CA LEU A 10 -40.19 -18.69 -2.86
C LEU A 10 -41.17 -18.39 -1.71
N GLY A 11 -41.12 -19.16 -0.63
CA GLY A 11 -42.00 -19.05 0.53
C GLY A 11 -41.47 -18.11 1.59
N THR A 12 -42.29 -17.87 2.61
CA THR A 12 -41.90 -17.13 3.82
C THR A 12 -42.18 -18.01 5.03
N LEU A 13 -41.14 -18.36 5.78
CA LEU A 13 -41.30 -18.94 7.12
C LEU A 13 -41.35 -17.78 8.12
N LEU A 14 -42.49 -17.62 8.79
CA LEU A 14 -42.73 -16.54 9.75
C LEU A 14 -43.01 -17.10 11.14
N ALA A 15 -42.30 -16.60 12.15
CA ALA A 15 -42.59 -16.89 13.55
C ALA A 15 -42.78 -15.61 14.39
N GLY A 16 -43.84 -15.59 15.19
CA GLY A 16 -44.13 -14.47 16.10
C GLY A 16 -43.29 -14.47 17.39
N LYS A 17 -42.63 -15.59 17.73
CA LYS A 17 -41.80 -15.74 18.95
C LYS A 17 -40.46 -16.40 18.65
N SER A 18 -40.45 -17.62 18.13
CA SER A 18 -39.21 -18.30 17.74
C SER A 18 -39.43 -19.19 16.53
N LEU A 19 -38.47 -19.18 15.60
CA LEU A 19 -38.40 -20.09 14.46
C LEU A 19 -37.26 -21.07 14.72
N SER A 20 -37.57 -22.36 14.88
CA SER A 20 -36.56 -23.40 15.09
C SER A 20 -36.67 -24.47 14.02
N VAL A 21 -35.57 -24.70 13.31
CA VAL A 21 -35.46 -25.70 12.25
C VAL A 21 -34.21 -26.53 12.51
N THR A 22 -34.40 -27.85 12.66
CA THR A 22 -33.32 -28.84 12.68
C THR A 22 -33.57 -29.83 11.56
N ALA A 23 -32.70 -29.84 10.55
CA ALA A 23 -32.90 -30.63 9.35
C ALA A 23 -31.58 -31.10 8.73
N ASP A 24 -31.61 -32.05 7.81
CA ASP A 24 -30.41 -32.39 7.02
C ASP A 24 -30.08 -31.23 6.07
N SER A 25 -31.09 -30.73 5.34
CA SER A 25 -30.98 -29.58 4.43
C SER A 25 -32.21 -28.66 4.47
N LEU A 26 -31.99 -27.38 4.18
CA LEU A 26 -33.01 -26.37 3.90
C LEU A 26 -32.70 -25.73 2.54
N ARG A 27 -33.66 -25.77 1.61
CA ARG A 27 -33.56 -24.94 0.40
C ARG A 27 -33.83 -23.47 0.75
N GLY A 28 -32.82 -22.62 0.63
CA GLY A 28 -32.82 -21.22 1.07
C GLY A 28 -33.23 -20.21 -0.01
N ASP A 29 -34.16 -20.59 -0.89
CA ASP A 29 -34.74 -19.73 -1.92
C ASP A 29 -36.02 -18.98 -1.48
N GLY A 30 -36.34 -18.99 -0.18
CA GLY A 30 -37.41 -18.20 0.44
C GLY A 30 -36.94 -17.43 1.67
N SER A 31 -37.77 -16.49 2.13
CA SER A 31 -37.46 -15.61 3.26
C SER A 31 -37.72 -16.28 4.61
N LEU A 32 -36.89 -16.00 5.61
CA LEU A 32 -37.10 -16.44 7.00
C LEU A 32 -37.24 -15.21 7.89
N LEU A 33 -38.34 -15.10 8.61
CA LEU A 33 -38.69 -13.94 9.43
C LEU A 33 -39.04 -14.39 10.86
N SER A 34 -38.38 -13.83 11.87
CA SER A 34 -38.73 -14.09 13.28
C SER A 34 -38.77 -12.79 14.09
N ARG A 35 -39.84 -12.62 14.87
CA ARG A 35 -39.97 -11.49 15.81
C ARG A 35 -39.26 -11.70 17.14
N GLY A 36 -38.81 -12.91 17.44
CA GLY A 36 -37.91 -13.18 18.55
C GLY A 36 -36.69 -13.89 17.99
N ASP A 37 -36.46 -15.14 18.41
CA ASP A 37 -35.25 -15.87 18.06
C ASP A 37 -35.39 -16.75 16.82
N LEU A 38 -34.26 -17.08 16.21
CA LEU A 38 -34.15 -18.06 15.13
C LEU A 38 -33.03 -19.06 15.45
N SER A 39 -33.32 -20.34 15.31
CA SER A 39 -32.32 -21.41 15.33
C SER A 39 -32.47 -22.27 14.07
N LEU A 40 -31.44 -22.26 13.22
CA LEU A 40 -31.36 -23.08 12.01
C LEU A 40 -30.13 -23.96 12.13
N ILE A 41 -30.35 -25.27 12.35
CA ILE A 41 -29.29 -26.27 12.52
C ILE A 41 -29.40 -27.29 11.37
N LEU A 42 -28.39 -27.31 10.51
CA LEU A 42 -28.34 -28.10 9.28
C LEU A 42 -27.10 -29.02 9.26
N GLN A 43 -27.18 -30.13 8.51
CA GLN A 43 -26.04 -31.03 8.32
C GLN A 43 -25.36 -30.82 6.96
N GLN A 44 -26.14 -30.47 5.94
CA GLN A 44 -25.64 -30.19 4.59
C GLN A 44 -25.49 -28.69 4.33
N ASP A 45 -24.89 -28.36 3.19
CA ASP A 45 -24.71 -26.99 2.72
C ASP A 45 -26.01 -26.17 2.75
N PHE A 46 -25.86 -24.89 3.07
CA PHE A 46 -26.95 -23.94 3.13
C PHE A 46 -26.66 -22.70 2.26
N THR A 47 -27.50 -22.49 1.25
CA THR A 47 -27.44 -21.31 0.39
C THR A 47 -28.59 -20.37 0.70
N SER A 48 -28.30 -19.20 1.24
CA SER A 48 -29.28 -18.12 1.48
C SER A 48 -29.37 -17.22 0.25
N LEU A 49 -30.49 -17.27 -0.47
CA LEU A 49 -30.77 -16.46 -1.66
C LEU A 49 -31.73 -15.29 -1.38
N ARG A 50 -32.36 -15.27 -0.20
CA ARG A 50 -33.34 -14.27 0.23
C ARG A 50 -33.02 -13.82 1.66
N ALA A 51 -33.68 -12.75 2.09
CA ALA A 51 -33.43 -12.17 3.41
C ALA A 51 -33.84 -13.12 4.54
N ILE A 52 -32.99 -13.22 5.55
CA ILE A 52 -33.28 -13.78 6.86
C ILE A 52 -33.23 -12.62 7.85
N THR A 53 -34.36 -12.31 8.50
CA THR A 53 -34.45 -11.17 9.41
C THR A 53 -35.06 -11.62 10.74
N VAL A 54 -34.34 -11.30 11.82
CA VAL A 54 -34.63 -11.78 13.18
C VAL A 54 -34.51 -10.60 14.13
N ASN A 55 -35.48 -10.37 15.01
CA ASN A 55 -35.37 -9.26 15.98
C ASN A 55 -34.49 -9.63 17.19
N GLY A 56 -34.55 -10.89 17.62
CA GLY A 56 -33.74 -11.44 18.71
C GLY A 56 -32.45 -12.06 18.21
N ARG A 57 -32.10 -13.22 18.76
CA ARG A 57 -30.89 -13.96 18.38
C ARG A 57 -31.15 -14.86 17.18
N ALA A 58 -30.28 -14.83 16.19
CA ALA A 58 -30.24 -15.80 15.10
C ALA A 58 -28.99 -16.69 15.25
N LEU A 59 -29.20 -18.00 15.41
CA LEU A 59 -28.16 -19.01 15.23
C LEU A 59 -28.40 -19.71 13.90
N ILE A 60 -27.45 -19.61 12.98
CA ILE A 60 -27.45 -20.37 11.72
C ILE A 60 -26.20 -21.24 11.72
N SER A 61 -26.39 -22.55 11.85
CA SER A 61 -25.32 -23.53 11.92
C SER A 61 -25.51 -24.60 10.85
N THR A 62 -24.46 -24.87 10.08
CA THR A 62 -24.39 -26.02 9.17
C THR A 62 -23.08 -26.79 9.36
N ALA A 63 -23.07 -28.11 9.20
CA ALA A 63 -21.82 -28.87 9.15
C ALA A 63 -21.06 -28.72 7.82
N GLY A 64 -21.71 -28.19 6.78
CA GLY A 64 -21.16 -27.97 5.44
C GLY A 64 -20.76 -26.51 5.15
N LEU A 65 -20.94 -26.10 3.89
CA LEU A 65 -20.77 -24.72 3.43
C LEU A 65 -22.02 -23.88 3.72
N LEU A 66 -21.82 -22.68 4.26
CA LEU A 66 -22.85 -21.63 4.27
C LEU A 66 -22.52 -20.58 3.21
N ALA A 67 -23.37 -20.46 2.19
CA ALA A 67 -23.26 -19.46 1.14
C ALA A 67 -24.34 -18.39 1.29
N ASN A 68 -23.96 -17.15 1.61
CA ASN A 68 -24.88 -16.03 1.71
C ASN A 68 -24.83 -15.13 0.47
N HIS A 69 -25.97 -15.00 -0.21
CA HIS A 69 -26.16 -14.13 -1.37
C HIS A 69 -27.08 -12.93 -1.09
N SER A 70 -27.61 -12.79 0.13
CA SER A 70 -28.56 -11.74 0.49
C SER A 70 -28.31 -11.25 1.93
N LEU A 71 -29.34 -10.71 2.58
CA LEU A 71 -29.26 -10.16 3.93
C LEU A 71 -29.50 -11.24 4.99
N LEU A 72 -28.51 -11.48 5.86
CA LEU A 72 -28.67 -12.14 7.16
C LEU A 72 -28.62 -11.07 8.24
N GLN A 73 -29.74 -10.83 8.89
CA GLN A 73 -29.84 -9.78 9.89
C GLN A 73 -30.52 -10.27 11.17
N ALA A 74 -29.91 -9.96 12.31
CA ALA A 74 -30.44 -10.28 13.62
C ALA A 74 -30.22 -9.16 14.64
N GLY A 75 -30.84 -9.24 15.82
CA GLY A 75 -30.38 -8.50 16.99
C GLY A 75 -28.98 -8.97 17.40
N ASP A 76 -28.83 -10.29 17.59
CA ASP A 76 -27.54 -10.97 17.70
C ASP A 76 -27.44 -12.04 16.61
N LEU A 77 -26.47 -11.92 15.70
CA LEU A 77 -26.25 -12.86 14.61
C LEU A 77 -25.07 -13.78 14.95
N GLU A 78 -25.31 -15.09 14.91
CA GLU A 78 -24.28 -16.10 15.02
C GLU A 78 -24.36 -17.08 13.85
N VAL A 79 -23.30 -17.13 13.06
CA VAL A 79 -23.16 -18.00 11.89
C VAL A 79 -22.03 -18.99 12.15
N ARG A 80 -22.31 -20.28 12.01
CA ARG A 80 -21.33 -21.36 12.18
C ARG A 80 -21.35 -22.31 11.00
N ALA A 81 -20.18 -22.60 10.42
CA ALA A 81 -20.07 -23.58 9.33
C ALA A 81 -18.67 -24.20 9.24
N ALA A 82 -18.52 -25.26 8.44
CA ALA A 82 -17.19 -25.71 8.03
C ALA A 82 -16.53 -24.63 7.16
N ASN A 83 -17.26 -24.13 6.18
CA ASN A 83 -16.86 -23.01 5.34
C ASN A 83 -17.98 -21.98 5.28
N VAL A 84 -17.64 -20.70 5.26
CA VAL A 84 -18.61 -19.61 5.08
C VAL A 84 -18.18 -18.76 3.89
N ASN A 85 -19.08 -18.59 2.93
CA ASN A 85 -18.90 -17.69 1.79
C ASN A 85 -19.99 -16.63 1.82
N ASN A 86 -19.63 -15.39 2.11
CA ASN A 86 -20.56 -14.27 1.97
C ASN A 86 -20.15 -13.45 0.75
N THR A 87 -20.97 -13.64 -0.28
CA THR A 87 -20.70 -13.22 -1.65
C THR A 87 -20.78 -11.71 -1.80
N ALA A 88 -20.46 -11.18 -2.99
CA ALA A 88 -20.44 -9.73 -3.23
C ALA A 88 -21.78 -9.01 -2.92
N THR A 89 -22.91 -9.72 -3.00
CA THR A 89 -24.24 -9.20 -2.65
C THR A 89 -24.71 -9.60 -1.24
N GLY A 90 -23.93 -10.41 -0.55
CA GLY A 90 -24.23 -10.90 0.79
C GLY A 90 -23.94 -9.87 1.87
N GLU A 91 -24.83 -9.78 2.85
CA GLU A 91 -24.67 -8.94 4.03
C GLU A 91 -24.97 -9.75 5.29
N MET A 92 -24.10 -9.66 6.29
CA MET A 92 -24.30 -10.23 7.63
C MET A 92 -24.24 -9.11 8.66
N ARG A 93 -25.36 -8.87 9.36
CA ARG A 93 -25.52 -7.70 10.22
C ARG A 93 -26.21 -8.04 11.54
N GLY A 94 -25.75 -7.41 12.61
CA GLY A 94 -26.39 -7.47 13.91
C GLY A 94 -25.86 -6.43 14.90
N GLY A 95 -26.43 -6.40 16.09
CA GLY A 95 -25.81 -5.72 17.24
C GLY A 95 -24.48 -6.40 17.57
N ARG A 96 -24.55 -7.69 17.88
CA ARG A 96 -23.39 -8.59 17.86
C ARG A 96 -23.42 -9.45 16.60
N THR A 97 -22.32 -9.51 15.87
CA THR A 97 -22.17 -10.35 14.68
C THR A 97 -20.99 -11.30 14.90
N THR A 98 -21.28 -12.58 15.07
CA THR A 98 -20.27 -13.64 15.24
C THR A 98 -20.29 -14.56 14.03
N VAL A 99 -19.15 -14.73 13.36
CA VAL A 99 -19.00 -15.67 12.25
C VAL A 99 -17.86 -16.63 12.57
N VAL A 100 -18.19 -17.91 12.66
CA VAL A 100 -17.24 -18.99 12.93
C VAL A 100 -17.20 -19.93 11.72
N ALA A 101 -16.07 -19.95 11.04
CA ALA A 101 -15.78 -20.90 9.97
C ALA A 101 -14.66 -21.83 10.42
N ARG A 102 -14.90 -23.14 10.51
CA ARG A 102 -13.83 -24.06 10.95
C ARG A 102 -12.62 -23.99 10.02
N ASP A 103 -12.86 -23.95 8.72
CA ASP A 103 -11.85 -24.02 7.68
C ASP A 103 -11.63 -22.61 7.07
N THR A 104 -12.51 -22.16 6.17
CA THR A 104 -12.34 -20.86 5.48
C THR A 104 -13.57 -19.96 5.58
N LEU A 105 -13.33 -18.67 5.87
CA LEU A 105 -14.29 -17.58 5.71
C LEU A 105 -13.92 -16.74 4.47
N THR A 106 -14.66 -16.87 3.37
CA THR A 106 -14.49 -16.03 2.18
C THR A 106 -15.46 -14.85 2.23
N GLN A 107 -14.94 -13.62 2.21
CA GLN A 107 -15.71 -12.39 2.25
C GLN A 107 -15.52 -11.53 1.00
N ARG A 108 -16.62 -11.31 0.29
CA ARG A 108 -16.75 -10.32 -0.79
C ARG A 108 -17.85 -9.30 -0.52
N GLY A 109 -18.78 -9.61 0.37
CA GLY A 109 -19.89 -8.74 0.73
C GLY A 109 -19.58 -7.85 1.92
N LEU A 110 -20.56 -7.70 2.81
CA LEU A 110 -20.43 -6.96 4.07
C LEU A 110 -20.64 -7.89 5.27
N ILE A 111 -19.77 -7.77 6.28
CA ILE A 111 -20.04 -8.19 7.66
C ILE A 111 -19.95 -6.94 8.53
N ASP A 112 -20.96 -6.65 9.34
CA ASP A 112 -20.97 -5.46 10.20
C ASP A 112 -21.75 -5.70 11.51
N GLY A 113 -21.38 -4.95 12.55
CA GLY A 113 -22.06 -4.92 13.83
C GLY A 113 -21.49 -3.85 14.76
N SER A 114 -22.01 -3.73 15.98
CA SER A 114 -21.28 -2.98 17.03
C SER A 114 -20.13 -3.81 17.59
N GLN A 115 -20.37 -5.09 17.84
CA GLN A 115 -19.33 -6.06 18.16
C GLN A 115 -19.30 -7.10 17.06
N THR A 116 -18.21 -7.13 16.30
CA THR A 116 -18.00 -8.12 15.24
C THR A 116 -16.88 -9.05 15.68
N HIS A 117 -17.17 -10.34 15.75
CA HIS A 117 -16.20 -11.37 16.09
C HIS A 117 -16.11 -12.40 14.97
N ILE A 118 -14.91 -12.59 14.44
CA ILE A 118 -14.61 -13.57 13.40
C ILE A 118 -13.67 -14.63 13.97
N GLU A 119 -14.02 -15.91 13.83
CA GLU A 119 -13.12 -17.02 14.07
C GLU A 119 -13.03 -17.89 12.81
N ALA A 120 -11.85 -17.98 12.21
CA ALA A 120 -11.64 -18.75 10.99
C ALA A 120 -10.27 -19.44 10.94
N GLY A 121 -10.17 -20.65 10.40
CA GLY A 121 -8.88 -21.24 10.05
C GLY A 121 -8.10 -20.32 9.10
N MET A 122 -8.78 -19.89 8.02
CA MET A 122 -8.34 -18.86 7.10
C MET A 122 -9.46 -17.85 6.87
N LEU A 123 -9.19 -16.57 7.13
CA LEU A 123 -10.02 -15.46 6.64
C LEU A 123 -9.48 -15.00 5.29
N ASP A 124 -10.34 -14.99 4.28
CA ASP A 124 -10.06 -14.44 2.97
C ASP A 124 -11.03 -13.29 2.63
N ASN A 125 -10.65 -12.07 2.98
CA ASN A 125 -11.38 -10.85 2.63
C ASN A 125 -10.83 -10.29 1.32
N VAL A 126 -11.65 -10.27 0.27
CA VAL A 126 -11.16 -10.08 -1.11
C VAL A 126 -12.04 -9.12 -1.89
N GLY A 127 -11.42 -8.32 -2.76
CA GLY A 127 -12.15 -7.48 -3.71
C GLY A 127 -13.04 -6.44 -3.03
N THR A 128 -14.36 -6.62 -3.15
CA THR A 128 -15.40 -5.79 -2.54
C THR A 128 -15.63 -6.05 -1.04
N GLY A 129 -14.92 -7.04 -0.47
CA GLY A 129 -15.10 -7.48 0.91
C GLY A 129 -14.91 -6.37 1.92
N ARG A 130 -15.88 -6.26 2.84
CA ARG A 130 -15.89 -5.29 3.94
C ARG A 130 -16.24 -6.00 5.24
N ILE A 131 -15.38 -5.85 6.24
CA ILE A 131 -15.62 -6.35 7.60
C ILE A 131 -15.51 -5.19 8.57
N TYR A 132 -16.63 -4.82 9.17
CA TYR A 132 -16.76 -3.66 10.04
C TYR A 132 -17.21 -4.03 11.46
N GLY A 133 -16.88 -3.18 12.43
CA GLY A 133 -17.34 -3.26 13.81
C GLY A 133 -17.13 -1.93 14.52
N ASP A 134 -17.82 -1.65 15.63
CA ASP A 134 -17.34 -0.61 16.55
C ASP A 134 -16.10 -1.14 17.27
N HIS A 135 -16.26 -2.34 17.85
CA HIS A 135 -15.18 -3.24 18.19
C HIS A 135 -15.17 -4.42 17.21
N LEU A 136 -14.05 -4.64 16.54
CA LEU A 136 -13.85 -5.74 15.61
C LEU A 136 -12.71 -6.61 16.11
N ALA A 137 -13.01 -7.89 16.31
CA ALA A 137 -12.07 -8.91 16.75
C ALA A 137 -11.99 -10.02 15.70
N ILE A 138 -10.77 -10.36 15.28
CA ILE A 138 -10.53 -11.40 14.29
C ILE A 138 -9.51 -12.39 14.86
N LYS A 139 -9.93 -13.64 15.03
CA LYS A 139 -9.06 -14.76 15.36
C LYS A 139 -8.93 -15.68 14.14
N GLY A 140 -7.70 -15.97 13.72
CA GLY A 140 -7.52 -17.00 12.70
C GLY A 140 -6.11 -17.53 12.53
N GLY A 141 -5.98 -18.62 11.77
CA GLY A 141 -4.67 -19.13 11.39
C GLY A 141 -3.96 -18.18 10.43
N ALA A 142 -4.66 -17.79 9.37
CA ALA A 142 -4.23 -16.77 8.41
C ALA A 142 -5.34 -15.74 8.14
N VAL A 143 -4.98 -14.47 8.04
CA VAL A 143 -5.85 -13.37 7.64
C VAL A 143 -5.32 -12.76 6.35
N ASN A 144 -6.08 -12.90 5.26
CA ASN A 144 -5.75 -12.31 3.97
C ASN A 144 -6.75 -11.18 3.67
N ASN A 145 -6.23 -9.98 3.45
CA ASN A 145 -6.97 -8.81 3.04
C ASN A 145 -6.34 -8.32 1.73
N ARG A 146 -7.02 -8.58 0.61
CA ARG A 146 -6.40 -8.42 -0.72
C ARG A 146 -7.38 -7.95 -1.79
N GLU A 147 -6.80 -7.62 -2.92
CA GLU A 147 -7.48 -7.28 -4.15
C GLU A 147 -8.17 -8.47 -4.84
N GLU A 148 -9.22 -8.15 -5.60
CA GLU A 148 -9.79 -8.99 -6.65
C GLU A 148 -10.19 -8.05 -7.80
N GLY A 149 -9.48 -8.14 -8.92
CA GLY A 149 -9.64 -7.17 -10.01
C GLY A 149 -9.12 -5.78 -9.62
N ASP A 150 -9.96 -4.76 -9.79
CA ASP A 150 -9.65 -3.35 -9.55
C ASP A 150 -10.04 -2.85 -8.15
N ARG A 151 -10.51 -3.75 -7.27
CA ARG A 151 -10.96 -3.42 -5.92
C ARG A 151 -10.14 -4.16 -4.89
N ALA A 152 -9.88 -3.51 -3.77
CA ALA A 152 -9.19 -4.07 -2.63
C ALA A 152 -10.06 -4.03 -1.37
N ALA A 153 -9.95 -5.08 -0.57
CA ALA A 153 -10.84 -5.31 0.55
C ALA A 153 -10.49 -4.45 1.78
N VAL A 154 -11.48 -4.26 2.65
CA VAL A 154 -11.34 -3.44 3.86
C VAL A 154 -11.73 -4.22 5.11
N ILE A 155 -10.86 -4.16 6.11
CA ILE A 155 -11.12 -4.55 7.49
C ILE A 155 -11.04 -3.28 8.33
N ALA A 156 -12.12 -2.89 8.98
CA ALA A 156 -12.14 -1.61 9.70
C ALA A 156 -12.95 -1.63 10.99
N ALA A 157 -12.49 -0.90 12.01
CA ALA A 157 -13.24 -0.65 13.22
C ALA A 157 -13.55 0.84 13.42
N ARG A 158 -14.72 1.15 13.99
CA ARG A 158 -15.09 2.53 14.36
C ARG A 158 -14.38 2.98 15.63
N GLN A 159 -14.01 2.05 16.51
CA GLN A 159 -13.38 2.35 17.81
C GLN A 159 -12.15 1.49 18.09
N ARG A 160 -12.21 0.18 17.87
CA ARG A 160 -11.09 -0.72 18.22
C ARG A 160 -11.04 -1.96 17.33
N LEU A 161 -9.87 -2.24 16.79
CA LEU A 161 -9.59 -3.41 15.96
C LEU A 161 -8.50 -4.28 16.62
N ASP A 162 -8.82 -5.56 16.84
CA ASP A 162 -7.89 -6.57 17.33
C ASP A 162 -7.81 -7.74 16.35
N ILE A 163 -6.62 -8.03 15.84
CA ILE A 163 -6.35 -9.17 14.97
C ILE A 163 -5.35 -10.10 15.66
N GLY A 164 -5.81 -11.32 15.96
CA GLY A 164 -5.01 -12.40 16.48
C GLY A 164 -4.82 -13.49 15.43
N ALA A 165 -3.67 -13.51 14.74
CA ALA A 165 -3.38 -14.52 13.73
C ALA A 165 -1.90 -14.86 13.59
N SER A 166 -1.59 -16.06 13.10
CA SER A 166 -0.20 -16.45 12.83
C SER A 166 0.37 -15.76 11.59
N VAL A 167 -0.44 -15.62 10.54
CA VAL A 167 -0.04 -14.94 9.29
C VAL A 167 -1.07 -13.88 8.94
N ILE A 168 -0.60 -12.66 8.68
CA ILE A 168 -1.43 -11.55 8.20
C ILE A 168 -0.85 -11.07 6.87
N ASN A 169 -1.66 -11.09 5.81
CA ASN A 169 -1.31 -10.60 4.49
C ASN A 169 -2.27 -9.46 4.12
N ASN A 170 -1.77 -8.23 4.08
CA ASN A 170 -2.45 -7.07 3.56
C ASN A 170 -1.76 -6.67 2.25
N ARG A 171 -2.48 -6.71 1.13
CA ARG A 171 -1.86 -6.65 -0.20
C ARG A 171 -2.55 -5.66 -1.14
N GLU A 172 -1.74 -5.02 -1.97
CA GLU A 172 -2.13 -3.97 -2.91
C GLU A 172 -2.94 -2.89 -2.17
N GLN A 173 -3.96 -2.28 -2.75
CA GLN A 173 -4.67 -1.16 -2.14
C GLN A 173 -5.57 -1.54 -0.93
N ALA A 174 -5.38 -2.72 -0.34
CA ALA A 174 -6.19 -3.20 0.76
C ALA A 174 -5.92 -2.42 2.06
N LEU A 175 -6.97 -2.26 2.86
CA LEU A 175 -6.96 -1.41 4.04
C LEU A 175 -7.30 -2.20 5.31
N ILE A 176 -6.43 -2.10 6.31
CA ILE A 176 -6.71 -2.46 7.70
C ILE A 176 -6.76 -1.16 8.52
N PHE A 177 -7.90 -0.85 9.11
CA PHE A 177 -8.15 0.49 9.65
C PHE A 177 -8.83 0.51 11.03
N SER A 178 -8.47 1.50 11.84
CA SER A 178 -9.27 1.87 13.02
C SER A 178 -9.48 3.38 13.07
N ALA A 179 -10.75 3.79 13.18
CA ALA A 179 -11.15 5.17 13.45
C ALA A 179 -11.02 5.54 14.94
N GLY A 180 -10.69 4.59 15.81
CA GLY A 180 -10.56 4.85 17.24
C GLY A 180 -9.47 5.85 17.57
N GLY A 181 -9.75 6.75 18.51
CA GLY A 181 -8.76 7.70 19.03
C GLY A 181 -7.96 7.19 20.25
N GLY A 182 -8.29 6.00 20.77
CA GLY A 182 -7.63 5.40 21.94
C GLY A 182 -6.22 4.89 21.63
N SER A 183 -5.41 4.66 22.67
CA SER A 183 -4.03 4.14 22.54
C SER A 183 -3.96 2.69 22.04
N ASP A 184 -5.07 1.95 22.16
CA ASP A 184 -5.25 0.56 21.79
C ASP A 184 -6.22 0.42 20.60
N ALA A 185 -6.35 1.46 19.78
CA ALA A 185 -7.33 1.51 18.69
C ALA A 185 -7.09 0.45 17.61
N LEU A 186 -5.84 0.03 17.36
CA LEU A 186 -5.50 -1.05 16.43
C LEU A 186 -4.37 -1.90 16.99
N ASN A 187 -4.64 -3.19 17.24
CA ASN A 187 -3.65 -4.13 17.76
C ASN A 187 -3.59 -5.40 16.90
N ILE A 188 -2.38 -5.85 16.58
CA ILE A 188 -2.14 -7.10 15.87
C ILE A 188 -1.17 -7.97 16.68
N GLY A 189 -1.56 -9.23 16.90
CA GLY A 189 -0.80 -10.24 17.64
C GLY A 189 -1.04 -11.64 17.09
N GLY A 190 -0.56 -12.66 17.80
CA GLY A 190 -0.60 -14.06 17.36
C GLY A 190 -1.93 -14.78 17.60
N THR A 191 -2.74 -14.32 18.56
CA THR A 191 -4.05 -14.87 18.93
C THR A 191 -4.89 -13.78 19.60
N LEU A 192 -6.16 -14.07 19.89
CA LEU A 192 -6.98 -13.29 20.80
C LEU A 192 -7.00 -13.94 22.20
N ASP A 193 -7.15 -13.12 23.24
CA ASP A 193 -7.43 -13.57 24.60
C ASP A 193 -8.95 -13.76 24.85
N ALA A 194 -9.34 -14.03 26.10
CA ALA A 194 -10.74 -14.24 26.47
C ALA A 194 -11.62 -12.96 26.38
N ASN A 195 -11.01 -11.78 26.26
CA ASN A 195 -11.67 -10.48 26.13
C ASN A 195 -11.61 -9.97 24.68
N ASP A 196 -11.32 -10.83 23.71
CA ASP A 196 -11.15 -10.51 22.30
C ASP A 196 -9.97 -9.56 21.99
N GLN A 197 -8.94 -9.55 22.85
CA GLN A 197 -7.78 -8.68 22.67
C GLN A 197 -6.59 -9.39 22.04
N ALA A 198 -5.92 -8.70 21.10
CA ALA A 198 -4.75 -9.25 20.44
C ALA A 198 -3.62 -9.48 21.45
N THR A 199 -3.15 -10.73 21.51
CA THR A 199 -2.07 -11.16 22.40
C THR A 199 -1.14 -12.14 21.68
N GLY A 200 0.03 -12.39 22.27
CA GLY A 200 1.07 -13.20 21.64
C GLY A 200 1.62 -12.55 20.37
N ARG A 201 2.51 -13.26 19.69
CA ARG A 201 3.25 -12.75 18.53
C ARG A 201 2.82 -13.45 17.25
N ALA A 202 2.41 -12.69 16.24
CA ALA A 202 2.17 -13.23 14.90
C ALA A 202 3.47 -13.74 14.29
N SER A 203 3.46 -14.80 13.49
CA SER A 203 4.68 -15.31 12.86
C SER A 203 5.14 -14.42 11.70
N LEU A 204 4.21 -13.93 10.89
CA LEU A 204 4.51 -13.11 9.72
C LEU A 204 3.39 -12.10 9.48
N MET A 205 3.80 -10.87 9.19
CA MET A 205 2.92 -9.82 8.72
C MET A 205 3.50 -9.20 7.45
N LEU A 206 2.76 -9.32 6.35
CA LEU A 206 3.07 -8.69 5.07
C LEU A 206 2.11 -7.51 4.87
N ASN A 207 2.68 -6.32 4.65
CA ASN A 207 1.96 -5.15 4.19
C ASN A 207 2.59 -4.71 2.87
N ASP A 208 2.00 -5.14 1.77
CA ASP A 208 2.59 -5.15 0.44
C ASP A 208 1.82 -4.22 -0.51
N SER A 209 2.40 -3.07 -0.85
CA SER A 209 1.74 -1.92 -1.50
C SER A 209 0.39 -1.52 -0.87
N ALA A 210 0.24 -1.76 0.44
CA ALA A 210 -1.02 -1.72 1.18
C ALA A 210 -0.99 -0.79 2.39
N THR A 211 -2.17 -0.51 2.97
CA THR A 211 -2.31 0.46 4.08
C THR A 211 -2.80 -0.20 5.36
N ILE A 212 -2.11 0.10 6.45
CA ILE A 212 -2.55 -0.16 7.82
C ILE A 212 -2.54 1.16 8.56
N GLU A 213 -3.70 1.57 9.06
CA GLU A 213 -3.84 2.90 9.66
C GLU A 213 -4.72 2.87 10.91
N SER A 214 -4.24 3.51 11.96
CA SER A 214 -5.02 3.84 13.15
C SER A 214 -5.07 5.36 13.32
N LEU A 215 -6.26 5.92 13.56
CA LEU A 215 -6.38 7.32 13.97
C LEU A 215 -5.90 7.57 15.40
N GLY A 216 -5.76 6.51 16.20
CA GLY A 216 -5.26 6.51 17.56
C GLY A 216 -3.90 5.83 17.65
N GLY A 217 -3.71 5.01 18.69
CA GLY A 217 -2.52 4.19 18.86
C GLY A 217 -2.53 2.92 18.01
N LEU A 218 -1.35 2.39 17.74
CA LEU A 218 -1.15 1.19 16.93
C LEU A 218 -0.09 0.29 17.57
N THR A 219 -0.41 -1.00 17.75
CA THR A 219 0.54 -2.01 18.22
C THR A 219 0.62 -3.17 17.24
N LEU A 220 1.82 -3.47 16.74
CA LEU A 220 2.10 -4.67 15.95
C LEU A 220 3.10 -5.56 16.71
N ASP A 221 2.66 -6.74 17.15
CA ASP A 221 3.53 -7.76 17.75
C ASP A 221 3.67 -8.93 16.78
N THR A 222 4.80 -8.95 16.07
CA THR A 222 5.05 -9.89 14.97
C THR A 222 6.47 -10.43 15.07
N ARG A 223 6.75 -11.62 14.59
CA ARG A 223 8.12 -12.11 14.48
C ARG A 223 8.84 -11.41 13.34
N ARG A 224 8.16 -11.34 12.20
CA ARG A 224 8.62 -10.70 10.99
C ARG A 224 7.53 -9.76 10.47
N LEU A 225 7.84 -8.48 10.39
CA LEU A 225 7.01 -7.45 9.75
C LEU A 225 7.71 -6.98 8.48
N LEU A 226 7.07 -7.18 7.32
CA LEU A 226 7.57 -6.69 6.03
C LEU A 226 6.58 -5.65 5.48
N ASN A 227 7.00 -4.38 5.44
CA ASN A 227 6.29 -3.28 4.82
C ASN A 227 6.97 -2.95 3.49
N ARG A 228 6.41 -3.41 2.36
CA ARG A 228 7.13 -3.46 1.06
C ARG A 228 6.39 -2.79 -0.07
N ASN A 229 7.13 -2.06 -0.90
CA ASN A 229 6.64 -1.55 -2.18
C ASN A 229 6.85 -2.62 -3.25
N LEU A 230 5.76 -3.30 -3.67
CA LEU A 230 5.84 -4.35 -4.69
C LEU A 230 6.06 -3.79 -6.10
N HIS A 231 5.74 -2.52 -6.31
CA HIS A 231 5.77 -1.86 -7.62
C HIS A 231 6.76 -0.73 -7.58
N PHE A 232 8.04 -1.04 -7.74
CA PHE A 232 9.11 -0.03 -7.81
C PHE A 232 9.99 -0.24 -9.03
N SER A 233 10.05 0.77 -9.90
CA SER A 233 10.94 0.75 -11.05
C SER A 233 11.50 2.14 -11.34
N THR A 234 12.68 2.17 -11.98
CA THR A 234 13.38 3.40 -12.34
C THR A 234 13.91 3.33 -13.76
N LEU A 235 14.11 4.48 -14.38
CA LEU A 235 14.87 4.63 -15.62
C LEU A 235 15.89 5.75 -15.51
N LEU A 236 16.94 5.69 -16.32
CA LEU A 236 17.88 6.79 -16.49
C LEU A 236 17.35 7.73 -17.58
N ALA A 237 16.88 8.92 -17.19
CA ALA A 237 16.35 9.94 -18.10
C ALA A 237 17.41 11.00 -18.39
N GLN A 238 17.42 11.55 -19.60
CA GLN A 238 18.14 12.79 -19.86
C GLN A 238 17.40 13.96 -19.19
N VAL A 239 18.08 14.68 -18.33
CA VAL A 239 17.52 15.82 -17.58
C VAL A 239 18.12 17.16 -17.94
N GLY A 240 19.24 17.16 -18.68
CA GLY A 240 19.90 18.38 -19.13
C GLY A 240 20.70 18.20 -20.43
N GLY A 241 20.89 19.30 -21.15
CA GLY A 241 21.62 19.32 -22.43
C GLY A 241 20.88 18.61 -23.59
N PRO A 242 21.57 18.27 -24.69
CA PRO A 242 22.99 18.51 -24.91
C PRO A 242 23.31 20.01 -25.02
N THR A 243 24.27 20.48 -24.22
CA THR A 243 24.77 21.87 -24.25
C THR A 243 26.22 21.88 -24.67
N THR A 244 26.58 22.73 -25.63
CA THR A 244 27.98 22.86 -26.09
C THR A 244 28.68 23.99 -25.36
N TYR A 245 29.85 23.69 -24.83
CA TYR A 245 30.74 24.62 -24.15
C TYR A 245 32.05 24.72 -24.90
N LEU A 246 32.59 25.93 -24.95
CA LEU A 246 33.94 26.20 -25.41
C LEU A 246 34.81 26.49 -24.19
N TYR A 247 35.77 25.62 -23.89
CA TYR A 247 36.76 25.87 -22.85
C TYR A 247 38.13 26.16 -23.45
N ILE A 248 38.91 26.98 -22.77
CA ILE A 248 40.34 27.13 -23.05
C ILE A 248 41.16 26.75 -21.82
N GLN A 249 42.29 26.09 -22.03
CA GLN A 249 43.31 25.83 -21.02
C GLN A 249 44.57 26.59 -21.43
N PRO A 250 44.85 27.76 -20.83
CA PRO A 250 46.09 28.49 -21.06
C PRO A 250 47.32 27.60 -20.83
N GLN A 251 48.35 27.76 -21.65
CA GLN A 251 49.58 26.99 -21.47
C GLN A 251 50.22 27.30 -20.11
N GLY A 252 50.51 26.26 -19.32
CA GLY A 252 51.06 26.38 -17.98
C GLY A 252 50.00 26.45 -16.86
N ASP A 253 48.72 26.58 -17.21
CA ASP A 253 47.61 26.48 -16.27
C ASP A 253 47.05 25.04 -16.26
N PRO A 254 46.98 24.36 -15.11
CA PRO A 254 46.40 23.02 -15.04
C PRO A 254 44.88 23.01 -15.25
N ASN A 255 44.20 24.16 -15.13
CA ASN A 255 42.75 24.26 -15.16
C ASN A 255 42.22 24.72 -16.52
N ARG A 256 41.01 24.25 -16.83
CA ARG A 256 40.22 24.72 -17.97
C ARG A 256 39.29 25.84 -17.50
N HIS A 257 39.12 26.83 -18.35
CA HIS A 257 38.30 28.01 -18.10
C HIS A 257 37.27 28.15 -19.22
N ASN A 258 36.08 28.67 -18.91
CA ASN A 258 35.09 28.91 -19.94
C ASN A 258 35.60 30.03 -20.87
N ALA A 259 35.56 29.83 -22.19
CA ALA A 259 36.01 30.84 -23.15
C ALA A 259 35.24 32.16 -23.03
N ASP A 260 34.02 32.14 -22.51
CA ASP A 260 33.21 33.33 -22.23
C ASP A 260 33.81 34.24 -21.15
N GLU A 261 34.72 33.75 -20.31
CA GLU A 261 35.48 34.57 -19.35
C GLU A 261 36.53 35.45 -20.06
N TYR A 262 36.81 35.16 -21.33
CA TYR A 262 37.81 35.84 -22.14
C TYR A 262 37.14 36.62 -23.27
N ARG A 263 37.80 37.70 -23.69
CA ARG A 263 37.50 38.36 -24.96
C ARG A 263 38.58 38.03 -25.97
N TRP A 264 38.17 37.85 -27.22
CA TRP A 264 39.11 37.74 -28.32
C TRP A 264 39.68 39.12 -28.67
N GLU A 265 40.99 39.20 -28.82
CA GLU A 265 41.66 40.41 -29.28
C GLU A 265 42.44 40.13 -30.57
N ASN A 266 42.18 40.97 -31.58
CA ASN A 266 42.93 40.96 -32.83
C ASN A 266 44.34 41.50 -32.58
N TRP A 267 45.30 40.59 -32.50
CA TRP A 267 46.72 40.91 -32.32
C TRP A 267 47.55 40.18 -33.38
N SER A 268 48.27 40.95 -34.20
CA SER A 268 48.99 40.42 -35.37
C SER A 268 48.07 39.59 -36.28
N ARG A 269 48.57 38.51 -36.91
CA ARG A 269 47.74 37.51 -37.61
C ARG A 269 47.42 36.29 -36.75
N ALA A 270 47.75 36.34 -35.45
CA ALA A 270 47.59 35.21 -34.55
C ALA A 270 46.36 35.33 -33.65
N GLY A 271 45.96 36.56 -33.31
CA GLY A 271 45.01 36.86 -32.25
C GLY A 271 45.43 36.31 -30.89
N ARG A 272 44.70 36.68 -29.84
CA ARG A 272 44.91 36.19 -28.47
C ARG A 272 43.63 36.32 -27.65
N TYR A 273 43.54 35.54 -26.58
CA TYR A 273 42.52 35.75 -25.56
C TYR A 273 43.03 36.70 -24.48
N ILE A 274 42.17 37.60 -24.03
CA ILE A 274 42.41 38.47 -22.87
C ILE A 274 41.34 38.17 -21.84
N HIS A 275 41.75 37.78 -20.63
CA HIS A 275 40.80 37.56 -19.53
C HIS A 275 40.05 38.87 -19.23
N LYS A 276 38.72 38.82 -19.15
CA LYS A 276 37.89 40.03 -19.07
C LYS A 276 38.17 40.85 -17.80
N GLU A 277 38.37 40.18 -16.68
CA GLU A 277 38.59 40.83 -15.37
C GLU A 277 40.05 41.19 -15.09
N THR A 278 40.96 40.21 -15.14
CA THR A 278 42.37 40.40 -14.79
C THR A 278 43.21 41.06 -15.87
N GLY A 279 42.73 41.06 -17.13
CA GLY A 279 43.51 41.53 -18.28
C GLY A 279 44.66 40.60 -18.69
N ALA A 280 44.79 39.42 -18.06
CA ALA A 280 45.83 38.45 -18.38
C ALA A 280 45.74 38.01 -19.85
N GLU A 281 46.90 37.94 -20.52
CA GLU A 281 46.99 37.57 -21.92
C GLU A 281 47.28 36.08 -22.11
N VAL A 282 46.50 35.42 -22.96
CA VAL A 282 46.67 34.00 -23.31
C VAL A 282 47.04 33.91 -24.78
N ARG A 283 48.31 33.58 -25.06
CA ARG A 283 48.86 33.49 -26.43
C ARG A 283 49.01 32.06 -26.92
N ALA A 284 48.99 31.07 -26.05
CA ALA A 284 48.94 29.64 -26.37
C ALA A 284 48.00 28.92 -25.39
N TRP A 285 47.19 27.99 -25.89
CA TRP A 285 46.18 27.28 -25.11
C TRP A 285 45.77 25.97 -25.79
N THR A 286 45.17 25.06 -25.01
CA THR A 286 44.36 23.96 -25.56
C THR A 286 42.90 24.38 -25.56
N GLN A 287 42.25 24.34 -26.71
CA GLN A 287 40.82 24.59 -26.83
C GLN A 287 40.05 23.27 -26.73
N PHE A 288 38.93 23.28 -26.01
CA PHE A 288 38.02 22.15 -25.91
C PHE A 288 36.63 22.58 -26.38
N GLU A 289 36.12 21.92 -27.41
CA GLU A 289 34.71 22.01 -27.83
C GLU A 289 33.99 20.81 -27.23
N VAL A 290 33.24 21.01 -26.16
CA VAL A 290 32.65 19.94 -25.34
C VAL A 290 31.14 20.02 -25.37
N THR A 291 30.48 18.95 -25.78
CA THR A 291 29.04 18.74 -25.57
C THR A 291 28.85 18.00 -24.26
N GLN A 292 28.12 18.61 -23.33
CA GLN A 292 27.72 18.04 -22.05
C GLN A 292 26.23 17.66 -22.09
N THR A 293 25.92 16.46 -21.61
CA THR A 293 24.56 15.95 -21.43
C THR A 293 24.43 15.40 -20.00
N GLU A 294 23.32 15.70 -19.35
CA GLU A 294 23.05 15.28 -17.98
C GLU A 294 21.92 14.25 -17.94
N PHE A 295 22.11 13.21 -17.15
CA PHE A 295 21.14 12.16 -16.92
C PHE A 295 20.85 12.00 -15.45
N ALA A 296 19.61 11.68 -15.09
CA ALA A 296 19.25 11.35 -13.73
C ALA A 296 18.33 10.13 -13.70
N THR A 297 18.48 9.32 -12.66
CA THR A 297 17.54 8.24 -12.37
C THR A 297 16.20 8.82 -11.94
N GLN A 298 15.14 8.44 -12.65
CA GLN A 298 13.76 8.83 -12.37
C GLN A 298 12.94 7.61 -12.01
N ILE A 299 12.05 7.77 -11.02
CA ILE A 299 11.08 6.74 -10.64
C ILE A 299 10.01 6.67 -11.73
N THR A 300 9.78 5.49 -12.27
CA THR A 300 8.75 5.24 -13.28
C THR A 300 7.49 4.65 -12.68
N GLU A 301 7.63 3.88 -11.61
CA GLU A 301 6.54 3.24 -10.90
C GLU A 301 6.87 3.20 -9.40
N SER A 302 5.88 3.50 -8.56
CA SER A 302 5.99 3.40 -7.10
C SER A 302 4.60 3.23 -6.49
N ALA A 303 4.40 2.14 -5.73
CA ALA A 303 3.22 1.94 -4.90
C ALA A 303 3.67 1.59 -3.46
N PRO A 304 4.17 2.58 -2.71
CA PRO A 304 4.71 2.33 -1.37
C PRO A 304 3.62 1.83 -0.42
N SER A 305 3.97 0.90 0.45
CA SER A 305 3.10 0.54 1.57
C SER A 305 3.11 1.61 2.65
N MET A 306 2.05 1.62 3.46
CA MET A 306 1.90 2.53 4.60
C MET A 306 1.51 1.80 5.88
N ILE A 307 2.25 2.08 6.96
CA ILE A 307 1.84 1.80 8.34
C ILE A 307 1.77 3.13 9.08
N ARG A 308 0.59 3.48 9.61
CA ARG A 308 0.35 4.78 10.21
C ARG A 308 -0.41 4.73 11.52
N ALA A 309 -0.01 5.56 12.48
CA ALA A 309 -0.74 5.82 13.70
C ALA A 309 -0.94 7.33 13.90
N GLY A 310 -2.12 7.76 14.33
CA GLY A 310 -2.37 9.14 14.74
C GLY A 310 -1.76 9.49 16.11
N SER A 311 -1.52 8.48 16.94
CA SER A 311 -0.88 8.60 18.25
C SER A 311 0.41 7.75 18.29
N ASN A 312 0.75 7.19 19.45
CA ASN A 312 1.91 6.35 19.65
C ASN A 312 1.81 5.05 18.83
N MET A 313 2.94 4.63 18.27
CA MET A 313 3.09 3.38 17.55
C MET A 313 4.10 2.49 18.26
N THR A 314 3.72 1.24 18.51
CA THR A 314 4.60 0.21 19.08
C THR A 314 4.82 -0.91 18.07
N LEU A 315 6.07 -1.10 17.65
CA LEU A 315 6.48 -2.18 16.74
C LEU A 315 7.38 -3.17 17.49
N ARG A 316 6.93 -4.41 17.66
CA ARG A 316 7.71 -5.48 18.29
C ARG A 316 7.98 -6.61 17.31
N GLY A 317 9.21 -7.11 17.33
CA GLY A 317 9.59 -8.27 16.53
C GLY A 317 11.07 -8.59 16.46
N ASP A 318 11.36 -9.66 15.71
CA ASP A 318 12.71 -10.16 15.48
C ASP A 318 13.31 -9.59 14.18
N GLU A 319 12.45 -9.26 13.19
CA GLU A 319 12.82 -8.61 11.93
C GLU A 319 11.73 -7.62 11.52
N LEU A 320 12.07 -6.34 11.43
CA LEU A 320 11.16 -5.29 10.98
C LEU A 320 11.76 -4.64 9.74
N VAL A 321 11.10 -4.75 8.59
CA VAL A 321 11.59 -4.20 7.31
C VAL A 321 10.60 -3.19 6.77
N ASN A 322 11.11 -2.02 6.45
CA ASN A 322 10.42 -1.01 5.65
C ASN A 322 11.17 -0.83 4.33
N ASP A 323 10.70 -1.46 3.26
CA ASP A 323 11.34 -1.43 1.94
C ASP A 323 10.60 -0.48 0.99
N LYS A 324 11.25 0.66 0.69
CA LYS A 324 10.74 1.72 -0.20
C LYS A 324 9.29 2.11 0.13
N SER A 325 8.99 2.10 1.42
CA SER A 325 7.64 2.24 1.99
C SER A 325 7.66 3.20 3.18
N GLN A 326 6.52 3.40 3.84
CA GLN A 326 6.37 4.44 4.86
C GLN A 326 5.86 3.87 6.20
N ILE A 327 6.50 4.29 7.29
CA ILE A 327 6.05 4.12 8.67
C ILE A 327 5.95 5.50 9.33
N ILE A 328 4.75 5.86 9.80
CA ILE A 328 4.45 7.21 10.28
C ILE A 328 3.71 7.13 11.62
N ALA A 329 4.36 7.58 12.71
CA ALA A 329 3.71 7.76 14.00
C ALA A 329 3.44 9.24 14.27
N GLY A 330 2.19 9.59 14.58
CA GLY A 330 1.80 10.92 15.01
C GLY A 330 2.34 11.27 16.40
N GLY A 331 2.49 10.26 17.26
CA GLY A 331 3.19 10.34 18.54
C GLY A 331 4.56 9.64 18.50
N ILE A 332 4.94 9.02 19.61
CA ILE A 332 6.21 8.29 19.75
C ILE A 332 6.16 7.00 18.95
N LEU A 333 7.23 6.72 18.18
CA LEU A 333 7.50 5.38 17.64
C LEU A 333 8.43 4.64 18.62
N GLN A 334 8.02 3.47 19.09
CA GLN A 334 8.75 2.68 20.10
C GLN A 334 8.68 1.16 19.84
N GLY A 335 9.47 0.39 20.58
CA GLY A 335 9.52 -1.08 20.52
C GLY A 335 10.92 -1.62 20.18
N ASP A 336 11.00 -2.69 19.40
CA ASP A 336 12.25 -3.35 18.97
C ASP A 336 12.89 -2.62 17.77
N LEU A 337 13.07 -1.29 17.88
CA LEU A 337 13.48 -0.44 16.75
C LEU A 337 14.92 -0.66 16.30
N ASP A 338 15.77 -1.25 17.14
CA ASP A 338 17.11 -1.72 16.78
C ASP A 338 17.09 -2.78 15.67
N ARG A 339 15.94 -3.44 15.48
CA ARG A 339 15.70 -4.44 14.43
C ARG A 339 14.94 -3.88 13.23
N LEU A 340 14.68 -2.57 13.19
CA LEU A 340 14.05 -1.89 12.08
C LEU A 340 15.07 -1.53 11.00
N ASN A 341 14.93 -2.18 9.84
CA ASN A 341 15.68 -1.87 8.63
C ASN A 341 14.82 -1.01 7.68
N ASN A 342 15.20 0.26 7.53
CA ASN A 342 14.59 1.16 6.56
C ASN A 342 15.39 1.12 5.25
N VAL A 343 14.92 0.35 4.26
CA VAL A 343 15.58 0.16 2.97
C VAL A 343 15.15 1.26 2.01
N ALA A 344 16.11 2.13 1.68
CA ALA A 344 15.93 3.21 0.71
C ALA A 344 16.11 2.73 -0.73
N ALA A 345 15.70 3.58 -1.68
CA ALA A 345 16.10 3.45 -3.07
C ALA A 345 17.15 4.49 -3.43
N PHE A 346 18.08 4.13 -4.30
CA PHE A 346 19.14 4.99 -4.79
C PHE A 346 19.07 5.08 -6.31
N GLY A 347 19.49 6.22 -6.82
CA GLY A 347 19.67 6.48 -8.24
C GLY A 347 21.00 7.18 -8.49
N GLU A 348 21.24 7.50 -9.75
CA GLU A 348 22.45 8.19 -10.20
C GLU A 348 22.10 9.50 -10.90
N HIS A 349 22.93 10.52 -10.70
CA HIS A 349 23.05 11.69 -11.54
C HIS A 349 24.37 11.62 -12.31
N ILE A 350 24.30 11.70 -13.65
CA ILE A 350 25.43 11.46 -14.54
C ILE A 350 25.66 12.69 -15.41
N THR A 351 26.85 13.25 -15.33
CA THR A 351 27.32 14.26 -16.28
C THR A 351 28.23 13.60 -17.31
N ARG A 352 27.75 13.52 -18.55
CA ARG A 352 28.51 12.97 -19.70
C ARG A 352 29.06 14.11 -20.55
N GLN A 353 30.35 14.02 -20.87
CA GLN A 353 31.01 14.97 -21.76
C GLN A 353 31.60 14.23 -22.97
N SER A 354 31.43 14.81 -24.15
CA SER A 354 32.06 14.35 -25.38
C SER A 354 32.42 15.54 -26.26
N GLY A 355 33.44 15.42 -27.09
CA GLY A 355 33.88 16.56 -27.88
C GLY A 355 35.26 16.41 -28.46
N THR A 356 35.95 17.55 -28.61
CA THR A 356 37.32 17.58 -29.14
C THR A 356 38.23 18.51 -28.37
N SER A 357 39.53 18.20 -28.36
CA SER A 357 40.59 19.09 -27.88
C SER A 357 41.57 19.43 -29.00
N GLN A 358 42.10 20.65 -29.00
CA GLN A 358 43.08 21.10 -29.99
C GLN A 358 44.03 22.13 -29.38
N TYR A 359 45.33 21.83 -29.38
CA TYR A 359 46.34 22.78 -28.92
C TYR A 359 46.67 23.82 -29.99
N THR A 360 46.94 25.04 -29.54
CA THR A 360 47.31 26.15 -30.41
C THR A 360 48.29 27.12 -29.78
N TYR A 361 49.15 27.71 -30.61
CA TYR A 361 50.18 28.67 -30.20
C TYR A 361 50.46 29.68 -31.31
N ASN A 362 51.07 30.81 -30.96
CA ASN A 362 51.51 31.80 -31.94
C ASN A 362 52.97 31.54 -32.34
N LYS A 363 53.26 31.51 -33.64
CA LYS A 363 54.61 31.39 -34.18
C LYS A 363 55.04 32.69 -34.83
N TRP A 364 56.21 33.21 -34.45
CA TRP A 364 56.83 34.34 -35.15
C TRP A 364 57.26 33.93 -36.56
N ARG A 365 56.93 34.76 -37.55
CA ARG A 365 57.48 34.67 -38.90
C ARG A 365 58.54 35.77 -39.03
N GLY A 366 59.79 35.37 -39.26
CA GLY A 366 60.92 36.29 -39.44
C GLY A 366 61.03 36.85 -40.86
N GLY A 367 62.14 37.57 -41.12
CA GLY A 367 62.44 38.13 -42.45
C GLY A 367 61.54 39.31 -42.83
N PHE A 368 61.12 39.37 -44.10
CA PHE A 368 60.22 40.42 -44.62
C PHE A 368 58.78 40.33 -44.09
N ARG A 369 58.40 39.19 -43.49
CA ARG A 369 57.05 38.88 -43.00
C ARG A 369 57.00 39.02 -41.48
N ARG A 370 57.26 40.21 -40.94
CA ARG A 370 57.38 40.48 -39.49
C ARG A 370 56.03 40.41 -38.74
N TYR A 371 55.46 39.22 -38.56
CA TYR A 371 54.20 39.02 -37.85
C TYR A 371 54.13 37.67 -37.11
N HIS A 372 53.24 37.58 -36.12
CA HIS A 372 52.86 36.32 -35.49
C HIS A 372 51.69 35.68 -36.23
N GLN A 373 51.74 34.36 -36.41
CA GLN A 373 50.68 33.55 -37.00
C GLN A 373 50.21 32.48 -36.00
N ARG A 374 48.90 32.23 -35.95
CA ARG A 374 48.31 31.15 -35.17
C ARG A 374 48.59 29.80 -35.85
N ASN A 375 49.14 28.85 -35.12
CA ASN A 375 49.32 27.47 -35.54
C ASN A 375 48.41 26.57 -34.69
N TRP A 376 47.78 25.59 -35.33
CA TRP A 376 46.93 24.59 -34.66
C TRP A 376 47.53 23.21 -34.85
N ASP A 377 47.55 22.43 -33.79
CA ASP A 377 47.89 21.01 -33.86
C ASP A 377 46.68 20.19 -34.35
N ALA A 378 46.85 18.88 -34.49
CA ALA A 378 45.74 17.99 -34.83
C ALA A 378 44.64 18.05 -33.76
N LYS A 379 43.38 18.05 -34.20
CA LYS A 379 42.22 17.95 -33.32
C LYS A 379 42.07 16.48 -32.86
N ILE A 380 41.93 16.28 -31.55
CA ILE A 380 41.87 14.96 -30.90
C ILE A 380 40.50 14.80 -30.24
N ALA A 381 39.96 13.59 -30.21
CA ALA A 381 38.71 13.30 -29.50
C ALA A 381 38.88 13.53 -27.99
N TYR A 382 37.91 14.19 -27.37
CA TYR A 382 37.83 14.41 -25.94
C TYR A 382 36.59 13.70 -25.40
N ASN A 383 36.79 12.52 -24.80
CA ASN A 383 35.75 11.68 -24.22
C ASN A 383 36.21 11.22 -22.82
N PRO A 384 36.13 12.10 -21.80
CA PRO A 384 36.47 11.72 -20.42
C PRO A 384 35.48 10.67 -19.89
N ALA A 385 35.81 10.05 -18.76
CA ALA A 385 34.84 9.23 -18.03
C ALA A 385 33.67 10.09 -17.52
N ASP A 386 32.48 9.50 -17.47
CA ASP A 386 31.30 10.13 -16.89
C ASP A 386 31.54 10.47 -15.40
N ILE A 387 31.03 11.62 -14.96
CA ILE A 387 30.97 11.97 -13.54
C ILE A 387 29.64 11.42 -13.02
N VAL A 388 29.70 10.53 -12.03
CA VAL A 388 28.52 9.84 -11.46
C VAL A 388 28.37 10.18 -9.99
N GLU A 389 27.21 10.70 -9.62
CA GLU A 389 26.83 11.02 -8.25
C GLU A 389 25.64 10.16 -7.82
N THR A 390 25.71 9.55 -6.63
CA THR A 390 24.59 8.78 -6.08
C THR A 390 23.57 9.71 -5.42
N VAL A 391 22.29 9.53 -5.75
CA VAL A 391 21.15 10.28 -5.23
C VAL A 391 20.21 9.34 -4.49
N VAL A 392 19.70 9.76 -3.33
CA VAL A 392 18.65 9.02 -2.62
C VAL A 392 17.30 9.35 -3.25
N LEU A 393 16.51 8.32 -3.56
CA LEU A 393 15.15 8.46 -4.07
C LEU A 393 14.17 8.47 -2.88
N ASP A 394 13.34 9.50 -2.79
CA ASP A 394 12.43 9.74 -1.66
C ASP A 394 11.18 8.85 -1.70
N VAL A 395 11.38 7.54 -1.43
CA VAL A 395 10.30 6.53 -1.39
C VAL A 395 10.22 5.79 -0.07
N SER A 396 11.28 5.80 0.73
CA SER A 396 11.33 5.15 2.04
C SER A 396 11.30 6.17 3.16
N ARG A 397 10.43 5.97 4.16
CA ARG A 397 10.32 6.91 5.28
C ARG A 397 9.92 6.26 6.58
N VAL A 398 10.62 6.63 7.67
CA VAL A 398 10.24 6.28 9.05
C VAL A 398 10.28 7.56 9.88
N VAL A 399 9.13 7.97 10.42
CA VAL A 399 9.00 9.22 11.20
C VAL A 399 8.13 9.05 12.44
N GLN A 400 8.44 9.84 13.45
CA GLN A 400 7.66 9.97 14.68
C GLN A 400 7.36 11.44 14.98
N ASN A 401 6.43 11.68 15.90
CA ASN A 401 5.90 13.01 16.23
C ASN A 401 5.45 13.75 14.95
N ALA A 402 4.90 12.99 14.01
CA ALA A 402 4.56 13.48 12.69
C ALA A 402 3.29 14.35 12.75
N SER A 403 3.34 15.53 12.13
CA SER A 403 2.15 16.35 11.93
C SER A 403 1.32 15.85 10.74
N GLY A 404 -0.02 15.95 10.84
CA GLY A 404 -0.95 15.65 9.73
C GLY A 404 -2.10 14.71 10.11
N GLY A 405 -3.25 14.87 9.44
CA GLY A 405 -4.43 14.01 9.59
C GLY A 405 -4.32 12.70 8.81
N GLY A 406 -5.06 11.66 9.23
CA GLY A 406 -5.11 10.34 8.58
C GLY A 406 -5.59 10.37 7.12
N SER A 407 -5.80 9.20 6.51
CA SER A 407 -6.25 9.07 5.11
C SER A 407 -7.59 9.73 4.80
N GLY A 408 -8.38 10.09 5.83
CA GLY A 408 -9.75 10.56 5.68
C GLY A 408 -10.76 9.44 5.41
N TYR A 409 -10.34 8.17 5.49
CA TYR A 409 -11.24 7.03 5.42
C TYR A 409 -12.26 7.08 6.56
N ASN A 410 -13.54 6.94 6.21
CA ASN A 410 -14.63 6.88 7.17
C ASN A 410 -15.26 5.48 7.12
N VAL A 411 -15.30 4.81 8.26
CA VAL A 411 -16.03 3.54 8.40
C VAL A 411 -17.52 3.84 8.31
N GLY A 412 -18.23 3.21 7.38
CA GLY A 412 -19.65 3.46 7.17
C GLY A 412 -20.49 3.22 8.43
N ASP A 413 -21.56 4.00 8.59
CA ASP A 413 -22.48 3.86 9.73
C ASP A 413 -23.12 2.48 9.79
N ARG A 414 -23.33 1.99 11.01
CA ARG A 414 -24.03 0.73 11.27
C ARG A 414 -25.48 0.82 10.81
N GLN A 415 -25.93 -0.16 10.02
CA GLN A 415 -27.32 -0.26 9.59
C GLN A 415 -28.12 -1.25 10.47
N THR A 416 -29.14 -0.76 11.16
CA THR A 416 -30.07 -1.58 11.98
C THR A 416 -31.48 -1.52 11.43
N ALA A 417 -32.14 -2.66 11.28
CA ALA A 417 -33.56 -2.78 10.91
C ALA A 417 -34.25 -3.85 11.79
N GLN A 418 -35.58 -3.73 11.94
CA GLN A 418 -36.41 -4.61 12.77
C GLN A 418 -37.60 -5.14 11.94
N VAL A 419 -38.05 -6.36 12.24
CA VAL A 419 -39.28 -6.96 11.71
C VAL A 419 -40.49 -6.29 12.38
N GLY A 420 -41.33 -5.62 11.57
CA GLY A 420 -42.49 -4.83 12.02
C GLY A 420 -43.71 -5.60 12.56
N GLY A 421 -44.67 -4.84 13.08
CA GLY A 421 -45.76 -5.26 13.97
C GLY A 421 -47.15 -5.56 13.37
N THR A 422 -47.28 -6.20 12.20
CA THR A 422 -48.56 -6.82 11.77
C THR A 422 -48.35 -8.27 11.32
N VAL A 423 -48.85 -9.24 12.11
CA VAL A 423 -49.00 -10.65 11.70
C VAL A 423 -50.50 -10.86 11.56
N GLY A 424 -51.01 -10.81 10.34
CA GLY A 424 -52.43 -11.00 10.06
C GLY A 424 -52.84 -10.43 8.71
N GLY A 425 -52.95 -11.28 7.70
CA GLY A 425 -53.45 -10.95 6.36
C GLY A 425 -52.88 -11.87 5.29
N SER A 426 -53.71 -12.79 4.79
CA SER A 426 -53.57 -13.60 3.57
C SER A 426 -52.23 -13.56 2.82
N VAL A 427 -51.52 -14.69 2.84
CA VAL A 427 -50.32 -14.94 2.03
C VAL A 427 -50.75 -15.13 0.57
N GLY A 428 -50.71 -14.04 -0.18
CA GLY A 428 -51.10 -13.98 -1.59
C GLY A 428 -50.64 -12.66 -2.17
N GLY A 429 -49.33 -12.51 -2.29
CA GLY A 429 -48.70 -11.28 -2.74
C GLY A 429 -47.32 -11.17 -2.12
N SER A 430 -46.32 -11.03 -2.98
CA SER A 430 -44.97 -10.60 -2.65
C SER A 430 -44.98 -9.63 -1.47
N ALA A 431 -44.54 -10.12 -0.31
CA ALA A 431 -44.20 -9.27 0.82
C ALA A 431 -43.03 -8.40 0.39
N SER A 432 -43.36 -7.30 -0.29
CA SER A 432 -42.50 -6.13 -0.37
C SER A 432 -42.31 -5.69 1.06
N ALA A 433 -41.13 -5.98 1.62
CA ALA A 433 -40.61 -5.13 2.67
C ALA A 433 -40.71 -3.72 2.10
N ASN A 434 -41.59 -2.88 2.67
CA ASN A 434 -41.74 -1.49 2.26
C ASN A 434 -40.37 -0.81 2.41
N GLY A 435 -39.61 -0.82 1.32
CA GLY A 435 -38.42 -0.04 1.07
C GLY A 435 -38.86 1.40 0.89
N GLY A 436 -39.25 2.00 2.01
CA GLY A 436 -39.64 3.40 2.16
C GLY A 436 -38.73 4.10 3.17
N ALA A 437 -37.44 3.78 3.16
CA ALA A 437 -36.39 4.69 3.57
C ALA A 437 -35.45 4.73 2.37
N GLY A 438 -35.25 5.92 1.82
CA GLY A 438 -34.52 6.11 0.57
C GLY A 438 -33.26 5.26 0.54
N GLN A 439 -32.90 4.77 -0.65
CA GLN A 439 -31.55 4.32 -0.93
C GLN A 439 -30.59 5.44 -0.50
N LYS A 440 -30.20 5.46 0.78
CA LYS A 440 -28.88 5.95 1.15
C LYS A 440 -27.98 4.89 0.56
N GLN A 441 -27.68 5.10 -0.73
CA GLN A 441 -26.44 4.63 -1.33
C GLN A 441 -25.42 4.66 -0.21
N ILE A 442 -24.87 3.50 0.13
CA ILE A 442 -23.59 3.44 0.79
C ILE A 442 -22.74 4.41 -0.03
N THR A 443 -22.31 5.51 0.57
CA THR A 443 -21.29 6.34 -0.05
C THR A 443 -20.10 5.41 -0.16
N GLU A 444 -19.98 4.78 -1.32
CA GLU A 444 -18.85 3.96 -1.71
C GLU A 444 -17.67 4.92 -1.57
N VAL A 445 -16.89 4.78 -0.50
CA VAL A 445 -15.57 5.38 -0.46
C VAL A 445 -14.80 4.60 -1.52
N GLN A 446 -14.88 5.09 -2.75
CA GLN A 446 -14.11 4.58 -3.86
C GLN A 446 -12.66 4.86 -3.52
N VAL A 447 -11.91 3.83 -3.18
CA VAL A 447 -10.46 3.87 -3.38
C VAL A 447 -10.27 3.78 -4.89
N LYS A 448 -10.37 4.94 -5.55
CA LYS A 448 -10.12 5.05 -6.98
C LYS A 448 -8.62 4.87 -7.22
N VAL A 449 -8.32 3.98 -8.17
CA VAL A 449 -7.00 3.54 -8.63
C VAL A 449 -6.06 4.67 -9.06
N ASN A 450 -6.54 5.92 -9.20
CA ASN A 450 -5.77 7.07 -9.69
C ASN A 450 -5.65 8.23 -8.68
N GLY A 451 -5.91 8.01 -7.39
CA GLY A 451 -6.02 9.15 -6.46
C GLY A 451 -5.96 8.83 -4.99
N VAL A 452 -5.18 7.85 -4.54
CA VAL A 452 -4.59 7.98 -3.20
C VAL A 452 -3.58 9.10 -3.33
N SER A 453 -4.01 10.34 -3.06
CA SER A 453 -3.08 11.45 -2.85
C SER A 453 -2.00 10.92 -1.93
N ALA A 454 -0.74 11.04 -2.33
CA ALA A 454 0.37 10.87 -1.38
C ALA A 454 -0.04 11.64 -0.12
N PRO A 455 -0.17 11.00 1.05
CA PRO A 455 -0.55 11.72 2.25
C PRO A 455 0.48 12.83 2.41
N GLY A 456 -0.03 14.05 2.64
CA GLY A 456 0.79 15.26 2.66
C GLY A 456 2.04 15.07 3.51
N THR A 457 3.15 15.66 3.08
CA THR A 457 4.46 15.61 3.74
C THR A 457 4.32 15.73 5.27
N ALA A 458 4.29 14.59 5.97
CA ALA A 458 4.13 14.59 7.41
C ALA A 458 5.46 15.01 8.03
N THR A 459 5.64 16.26 8.49
CA THR A 459 6.91 16.72 9.03
C THR A 459 7.08 16.21 10.47
N GLY A 460 8.21 15.59 10.78
CA GLY A 460 8.48 14.95 12.07
C GLY A 460 9.96 14.52 12.16
N GLY A 461 10.44 14.26 13.37
CA GLY A 461 11.83 13.84 13.59
C GLY A 461 12.09 12.45 13.00
N GLN A 462 13.20 12.29 12.26
CA GLN A 462 13.71 10.98 11.88
C GLN A 462 14.08 10.18 13.13
N VAL A 463 13.75 8.90 13.16
CA VAL A 463 14.05 8.03 14.30
C VAL A 463 15.51 7.58 14.21
N SER A 464 16.34 7.97 15.19
CA SER A 464 17.78 7.67 15.22
C SER A 464 18.15 6.26 15.72
N GLY A 465 17.15 5.40 15.97
CA GLY A 465 17.29 4.10 16.62
C GLY A 465 17.10 2.88 15.71
N GLY A 466 16.74 3.08 14.44
CA GLY A 466 16.79 2.04 13.41
C GLY A 466 18.12 2.08 12.68
N ASN A 467 18.51 0.98 12.02
CA ASN A 467 19.61 1.05 11.07
C ASN A 467 19.24 2.11 10.03
N GLY A 468 19.99 3.22 10.00
CA GLY A 468 19.88 4.24 8.96
C GLY A 468 20.00 3.58 7.57
N PRO A 469 19.56 4.25 6.49
CA PRO A 469 19.34 3.63 5.18
C PRO A 469 20.48 2.69 4.79
N VAL A 470 20.21 1.38 4.87
CA VAL A 470 21.22 0.35 4.61
C VAL A 470 21.29 0.15 3.10
N LEU A 471 22.48 0.37 2.55
CA LEU A 471 22.81 0.09 1.16
C LEU A 471 22.90 -1.42 0.95
N ILE A 472 21.77 -2.08 0.65
CA ILE A 472 21.80 -3.44 0.13
C ILE A 472 22.11 -3.32 -1.35
N LYS A 473 23.39 -3.50 -1.72
CA LYS A 473 23.77 -3.67 -3.13
C LYS A 473 22.99 -4.86 -3.68
N GLU A 474 22.09 -4.63 -4.61
CA GLU A 474 21.44 -5.69 -5.36
C GLU A 474 22.52 -6.61 -5.93
N GLN A 475 22.40 -7.91 -5.65
CA GLN A 475 23.24 -8.91 -6.29
C GLN A 475 22.94 -8.85 -7.79
N ALA A 476 23.94 -8.44 -8.56
CA ALA A 476 23.89 -8.48 -10.01
C ALA A 476 23.45 -9.88 -10.46
N VAL A 477 22.31 -9.94 -11.15
CA VAL A 477 21.86 -11.13 -11.86
C VAL A 477 22.96 -11.50 -12.85
N ALA A 478 23.67 -12.58 -12.56
CA ALA A 478 24.69 -13.13 -13.42
C ALA A 478 24.05 -13.49 -14.77
N LYS A 479 24.30 -12.68 -15.81
CA LYS A 479 24.11 -13.08 -17.19
C LYS A 479 25.03 -14.29 -17.44
N ARG A 480 24.44 -15.48 -17.46
CA ARG A 480 25.09 -16.69 -17.98
C ARG A 480 25.58 -16.40 -19.40
N SER A 481 26.89 -16.47 -19.59
CA SER A 481 27.51 -16.54 -20.91
C SER A 481 27.05 -17.81 -21.62
N GLY A 482 26.29 -17.63 -22.69
CA GLY A 482 26.02 -18.70 -23.66
C GLY A 482 27.28 -18.95 -24.47
N GLN A 483 28.00 -20.03 -24.15
CA GLN A 483 28.95 -20.65 -25.08
C GLN A 483 28.14 -21.57 -26.00
N SER A 484 28.05 -21.22 -27.28
CA SER A 484 27.64 -22.16 -28.33
C SER A 484 28.79 -23.12 -28.63
N PRO A 485 28.55 -24.44 -28.72
CA PRO A 485 29.52 -25.36 -29.27
C PRO A 485 29.41 -25.38 -30.79
N GLY A 486 30.52 -25.10 -31.48
CA GLY A 486 30.60 -25.11 -32.94
C GLY A 486 31.81 -25.90 -33.42
N ARG A 487 31.52 -27.14 -33.83
CA ARG A 487 32.29 -28.09 -34.66
C ARG A 487 33.57 -28.71 -34.11
#